data_AF-I4WGG3-F1
#
_entry.id   AF-I4WGG3-F1
#
_cell.length_a   1.000
_cell.length_b   1.000
_cell.length_c   1.000
_cell.angle_alpha   90.00
_cell.angle_beta   90.00
_cell.angle_gamma   90.00
#
_symmetry.space_group_name_H-M   'P 1'
#
loop_
_entity.id
_entity.type
_entity.pdbx_description
1 polymer ?
#
loop_
_entity_poly.entity_id
_entity_poly.type
_entity_poly.pdbx_seq_one_letter_code
_entity_poly.pdbx_strand_id
1 'polypeptide(L)'
;MEHLLRLANLTVIVYAAVTLFTIGVVLWLAWARFFPEGMQLKKISHGVMALSVLVLLIGCYASTATKGLDGVACVTGRYTLDRMCFRHDERPWIFWVVLGWQAFFFGLLMLLALLSLVRMAVPGRPGTVAPGKHLRRATGTDARLPVVRKAKAGDAFQLLLFVVGGMVMATLAWVAMSLDRADDVRKQVAGAFASVAVEQAAVEAYLRDHGGLPDDNKMVALPSPADLHRYNVSDVEVVKGSLLLKFDAATADEHLAGRQVLLIAVRHERQVRWHCATLDVDVRYLPIHCSGGSLT
;
A
#
# COMPACT_ATOMS: atom_id res chain seq x y z
N MET A 1 -19.93 7.76 4.75
CA MET A 1 -19.90 7.28 3.35
C MET A 1 -19.10 8.20 2.40
N GLU A 2 -19.08 9.52 2.59
CA GLU A 2 -18.35 10.45 1.69
C GLU A 2 -16.82 10.29 1.68
N HIS A 3 -16.21 9.86 2.78
CA HIS A 3 -14.76 9.60 2.84
C HIS A 3 -14.32 8.37 2.02
N LEU A 4 -15.17 7.32 1.97
CA LEU A 4 -14.93 6.13 1.15
C LEU A 4 -15.03 6.43 -0.34
N LEU A 5 -15.96 7.31 -0.73
CA LEU A 5 -16.09 7.81 -2.11
C LEU A 5 -14.87 8.64 -2.55
N ARG A 6 -14.27 9.44 -1.66
CA ARG A 6 -13.04 10.19 -1.97
C ARG A 6 -11.79 9.30 -2.10
N LEU A 7 -11.64 8.27 -1.26
CA LEU A 7 -10.51 7.34 -1.40
C LEU A 7 -10.63 6.52 -2.70
N ALA A 8 -11.81 6.00 -3.01
CA ALA A 8 -12.04 5.26 -4.25
C ALA A 8 -11.75 6.11 -5.50
N ASN A 9 -12.12 7.39 -5.47
CA ASN A 9 -11.90 8.30 -6.59
C ASN A 9 -10.40 8.56 -6.84
N LEU A 10 -9.59 8.62 -5.78
CA LEU A 10 -8.15 8.86 -5.90
C LEU A 10 -7.40 7.66 -6.48
N THR A 11 -7.77 6.44 -6.11
CA THR A 11 -7.19 5.22 -6.70
C THR A 11 -7.57 5.11 -8.18
N VAL A 12 -8.83 5.38 -8.53
CA VAL A 12 -9.31 5.37 -9.92
C VAL A 12 -8.55 6.37 -10.78
N ILE A 13 -8.29 7.58 -10.29
CA ILE A 13 -7.52 8.61 -11.02
C ILE A 13 -6.08 8.15 -11.26
N VAL A 14 -5.43 7.52 -10.27
CA VAL A 14 -4.07 6.99 -10.42
C VAL A 14 -4.03 5.87 -11.46
N TYR A 15 -4.96 4.92 -11.41
CA TYR A 15 -5.03 3.84 -12.41
C TYR A 15 -5.33 4.38 -13.80
N ALA A 16 -6.21 5.37 -13.94
CA ALA A 16 -6.50 6.03 -15.21
C ALA A 16 -5.26 6.73 -15.79
N ALA A 17 -4.49 7.44 -14.95
CA ALA A 17 -3.26 8.11 -15.36
C ALA A 17 -2.18 7.11 -15.83
N VAL A 18 -2.00 6.01 -15.10
CA VAL A 18 -1.08 4.92 -15.50
C VAL A 18 -1.51 4.29 -16.82
N THR A 19 -2.81 4.06 -16.99
CA THR A 19 -3.35 3.44 -18.22
C THR A 19 -3.22 4.37 -19.44
N LEU A 20 -3.47 5.67 -19.28
CA LEU A 20 -3.26 6.63 -20.36
C LEU A 20 -1.79 6.75 -20.75
N PHE A 21 -0.90 6.67 -19.77
CA PHE A 21 0.54 6.67 -20.05
C PHE A 21 0.99 5.42 -20.81
N THR A 22 0.54 4.23 -20.40
CA THR A 22 0.89 2.99 -21.11
C THR A 22 0.37 3.00 -22.55
N ILE A 23 -0.85 3.48 -22.78
CA ILE A 23 -1.40 3.69 -24.14
C ILE A 23 -0.53 4.67 -24.93
N GLY A 24 -0.11 5.78 -24.33
CA GLY A 24 0.78 6.76 -24.96
C GLY A 24 2.12 6.16 -25.39
N VAL A 25 2.74 5.33 -24.53
CA VAL A 25 4.00 4.63 -24.84
C VAL A 25 3.81 3.64 -25.99
N VAL A 26 2.69 2.89 -26.02
CA VAL A 26 2.40 1.92 -27.09
C VAL A 26 2.16 2.62 -28.42
N LEU A 27 1.34 3.68 -28.45
CA LEU A 27 1.10 4.50 -29.64
C LEU A 27 2.40 5.11 -30.16
N TRP A 28 3.26 5.57 -29.24
CA TRP A 28 4.56 6.10 -29.60
C TRP A 28 5.50 5.04 -30.18
N LEU A 29 5.56 3.83 -29.60
CA LEU A 29 6.35 2.72 -30.15
C LEU A 29 5.88 2.32 -31.54
N ALA A 30 4.56 2.32 -31.76
CA ALA A 30 3.97 2.11 -33.09
C ALA A 30 4.40 3.21 -34.06
N TRP A 31 4.37 4.48 -33.63
CA TRP A 31 4.76 5.64 -34.43
C TRP A 31 6.28 5.68 -34.73
N ALA A 32 7.13 5.35 -33.76
CA ALA A 32 8.59 5.33 -33.89
C ALA A 32 9.08 4.28 -34.90
N ARG A 33 8.28 3.24 -35.14
CA ARG A 33 8.57 2.18 -36.13
C ARG A 33 8.47 2.68 -37.57
N PHE A 34 7.75 3.77 -37.82
CA PHE A 34 7.55 4.33 -39.16
C PHE A 34 8.69 5.23 -39.65
N PHE A 35 9.61 5.68 -38.79
CA PHE A 35 10.68 6.60 -39.20
C PHE A 35 12.03 5.89 -39.42
N PRO A 36 12.63 6.00 -40.63
CA PRO A 36 13.96 5.46 -40.93
C PRO A 36 15.06 6.16 -40.11
N GLU A 37 16.13 5.44 -39.81
CA GLU A 37 17.16 5.77 -38.79
C GLU A 37 17.94 7.08 -39.00
N GLY A 38 17.80 7.74 -40.14
CA GLY A 38 18.62 8.90 -40.52
C GLY A 38 18.15 10.28 -40.02
N MET A 39 16.95 10.41 -39.45
CA MET A 39 16.40 11.75 -39.13
C MET A 39 16.63 12.16 -37.66
N GLN A 40 17.12 13.40 -37.48
CA GLN A 40 17.28 14.09 -36.19
C GLN A 40 16.00 14.07 -35.32
N LEU A 41 14.82 13.92 -35.93
CA LEU A 41 13.54 13.75 -35.23
C LEU A 41 13.55 12.56 -34.25
N LYS A 42 14.30 11.48 -34.53
CA LYS A 42 14.35 10.30 -33.68
C LYS A 42 15.09 10.60 -32.36
N LYS A 43 16.07 11.51 -32.34
CA LYS A 43 16.75 11.91 -31.09
C LYS A 43 15.85 12.77 -30.20
N ILE A 44 15.06 13.66 -30.81
CA ILE A 44 14.10 14.51 -30.10
C ILE A 44 13.01 13.65 -29.46
N SER A 45 12.53 12.59 -30.14
CA SER A 45 11.48 11.73 -29.58
C SER A 45 11.93 10.91 -28.36
N HIS A 46 13.20 10.45 -28.33
CA HIS A 46 13.76 9.80 -27.14
C HIS A 46 13.90 10.76 -25.95
N GLY A 47 14.26 12.02 -26.21
CA GLY A 47 14.33 13.05 -25.17
C GLY A 47 12.97 13.36 -24.54
N VAL A 48 11.93 13.49 -25.37
CA VAL A 48 10.55 13.70 -24.90
C VAL A 48 10.04 12.50 -24.09
N MET A 49 10.36 11.27 -24.48
CA MET A 49 10.02 10.06 -23.72
C MET A 49 10.71 10.01 -22.36
N ALA A 50 12.01 10.30 -22.30
CA ALA A 50 12.75 10.34 -21.04
C ALA A 50 12.17 11.42 -20.10
N LEU A 51 11.78 12.57 -20.64
CA LEU A 51 11.16 13.64 -19.87
C LEU A 51 9.76 13.25 -19.36
N SER A 52 8.94 12.60 -20.19
CA SER A 52 7.59 12.14 -19.79
C SER A 52 7.64 11.06 -18.72
N VAL A 53 8.55 10.09 -18.84
CA VAL A 53 8.80 9.07 -17.79
C VAL A 53 9.26 9.74 -16.50
N LEU A 54 10.17 10.71 -16.59
CA LEU A 54 10.66 11.47 -15.44
C LEU A 54 9.53 12.24 -14.73
N VAL A 55 8.67 12.93 -15.49
CA VAL A 55 7.53 13.67 -14.93
C VAL A 55 6.54 12.75 -14.24
N LEU A 56 6.28 11.56 -14.77
CA LEU A 56 5.40 10.59 -14.13
C LEU A 56 6.01 9.92 -12.90
N LEU A 57 7.31 9.65 -12.92
CA LEU A 57 8.04 9.18 -11.74
C LEU A 57 8.03 10.25 -10.64
N ILE A 58 8.29 11.52 -10.97
CA ILE A 58 8.21 12.63 -10.03
C ILE A 58 6.77 12.82 -9.52
N GLY A 59 5.76 12.71 -10.38
CA GLY A 59 4.35 12.85 -10.00
C GLY A 59 3.86 11.71 -9.09
N CYS A 60 4.19 10.46 -9.42
CA CYS A 60 3.90 9.32 -8.55
C CYS A 60 4.67 9.40 -7.24
N TYR A 61 5.95 9.79 -7.28
CA TYR A 61 6.77 10.00 -6.09
C TYR A 61 6.21 11.10 -5.20
N ALA A 62 5.81 12.25 -5.77
CA ALA A 62 5.17 13.34 -5.03
C ALA A 62 3.84 12.90 -4.41
N SER A 63 3.01 12.14 -5.13
CA SER A 63 1.74 11.59 -4.60
C SER A 63 1.95 10.59 -3.46
N THR A 64 3.00 9.79 -3.54
CA THR A 64 3.34 8.81 -2.49
C THR A 64 3.96 9.53 -1.27
N ALA A 65 4.82 10.51 -1.53
CA ALA A 65 5.43 11.35 -0.51
C ALA A 65 4.39 12.21 0.21
N THR A 66 3.40 12.80 -0.46
CA THR A 66 2.35 13.59 0.19
C THR A 66 1.45 12.71 1.07
N LYS A 67 1.11 11.50 0.63
CA LYS A 67 0.40 10.52 1.48
C LYS A 67 1.22 10.06 2.68
N GLY A 68 2.55 9.94 2.53
CA GLY A 68 3.47 9.68 3.64
C GLY A 68 3.65 10.89 4.58
N LEU A 69 3.63 12.11 4.03
CA LEU A 69 3.77 13.37 4.75
C LEU A 69 2.50 13.73 5.53
N ASP A 70 1.31 13.28 5.13
CA ASP A 70 0.10 13.37 5.96
C ASP A 70 0.29 12.60 7.29
N GLY A 71 1.14 11.56 7.32
CA GLY A 71 1.59 10.91 8.55
C GLY A 71 2.61 11.73 9.37
N VAL A 72 3.37 12.62 8.73
CA VAL A 72 4.44 13.43 9.37
C VAL A 72 3.93 14.81 9.83
N ALA A 73 2.96 15.41 9.13
CA ALA A 73 2.33 16.69 9.51
C ALA A 73 1.62 16.63 10.87
N CYS A 74 1.33 15.42 11.35
CA CYS A 74 0.82 15.15 12.69
C CYS A 74 1.85 15.28 13.82
N VAL A 75 3.16 15.25 13.53
CA VAL A 75 4.23 15.34 14.54
C VAL A 75 4.49 16.80 14.96
N THR A 76 4.18 17.77 14.10
CA THR A 76 4.40 19.20 14.37
C THR A 76 3.12 19.95 14.77
N GLY A 77 1.94 19.39 14.50
CA GLY A 77 0.63 19.92 14.89
C GLY A 77 0.17 19.54 16.30
N ARG A 78 1.01 19.73 17.32
CA ARG A 78 0.56 19.70 18.71
C ARG A 78 -0.22 21.00 18.96
N TYR A 79 -1.56 20.94 19.01
CA TYR A 79 -2.38 21.46 20.13
C TYR A 79 -3.85 21.82 19.81
N THR A 80 -4.36 21.82 18.57
CA THR A 80 -5.68 22.49 18.39
C THR A 80 -6.74 21.87 17.48
N LEU A 81 -6.57 20.71 16.86
CA LEU A 81 -7.66 20.09 16.10
C LEU A 81 -7.75 18.58 16.31
N ASP A 82 -8.96 18.13 16.63
CA ASP A 82 -9.44 16.80 16.99
C ASP A 82 -9.35 15.78 15.83
N ARG A 83 -8.17 15.67 15.22
CA ARG A 83 -7.83 14.63 14.26
C ARG A 83 -6.83 13.70 14.92
N MET A 84 -7.31 12.53 15.32
CA MET A 84 -6.46 11.46 15.84
C MET A 84 -5.44 11.05 14.77
N CYS A 85 -4.21 11.48 14.98
CA CYS A 85 -3.06 11.10 14.20
C CYS A 85 -2.68 9.66 14.53
N PHE A 86 -2.77 8.77 13.53
CA PHE A 86 -2.26 7.40 13.64
C PHE A 86 -0.75 7.45 13.89
N ARG A 87 -0.35 7.19 15.14
CA ARG A 87 1.04 7.00 15.51
C ARG A 87 1.45 5.62 14.99
N HIS A 88 1.97 5.61 13.77
CA HIS A 88 2.51 4.42 13.15
C HIS A 88 3.82 4.07 13.86
N ASP A 89 3.77 3.12 14.79
CA ASP A 89 4.95 2.60 15.52
C ASP A 89 5.72 1.54 14.69
N GLU A 90 5.56 1.55 13.37
CA GLU A 90 6.51 0.87 12.49
C GLU A 90 7.76 1.73 12.39
N ARG A 91 8.75 1.37 13.23
CA ARG A 91 10.17 1.78 13.18
C ARG A 91 10.46 2.73 12.00
N PRO A 92 10.38 4.07 12.19
CA PRO A 92 10.43 5.03 11.09
C PRO A 92 11.73 4.91 10.27
N TRP A 93 12.79 4.36 10.86
CA TRP A 93 14.04 4.10 10.18
C TRP A 93 13.92 3.08 9.02
N ILE A 94 13.01 2.10 9.07
CA ILE A 94 12.85 1.11 7.99
C ILE A 94 12.33 1.81 6.73
N PHE A 95 11.33 2.68 6.88
CA PHE A 95 10.84 3.51 5.77
C PHE A 95 11.95 4.36 5.16
N TRP A 96 12.73 5.07 5.99
CA TRP A 96 13.84 5.89 5.51
C TRP A 96 14.97 5.09 4.89
N VAL A 97 15.24 3.87 5.37
CA VAL A 97 16.23 2.95 4.78
C VAL A 97 15.76 2.46 3.41
N VAL A 98 14.49 2.06 3.28
CA VAL A 98 13.91 1.63 1.99
C VAL A 98 13.89 2.81 1.00
N LEU A 99 13.47 3.99 1.44
CA LEU A 99 13.47 5.22 0.64
C LEU A 99 14.88 5.60 0.18
N GLY A 100 15.86 5.56 1.11
CA GLY A 100 17.26 5.85 0.82
C GLY A 100 17.85 4.85 -0.18
N TRP A 101 17.55 3.57 -0.01
CA TRP A 101 18.01 2.51 -0.91
C TRP A 101 17.41 2.66 -2.32
N GLN A 102 16.12 2.96 -2.41
CA GLN A 102 15.45 3.16 -3.69
C GLN A 102 15.95 4.41 -4.41
N ALA A 103 16.13 5.53 -3.69
CA ALA A 103 16.74 6.74 -4.23
C ALA A 103 18.18 6.50 -4.71
N PHE A 104 18.98 5.74 -3.94
CA PHE A 104 20.33 5.35 -4.33
C PHE A 104 20.33 4.52 -5.62
N PHE A 105 19.46 3.52 -5.74
CA PHE A 105 19.35 2.69 -6.94
C PHE A 105 18.90 3.49 -8.18
N PHE A 106 17.92 4.39 -8.03
CA PHE A 106 17.52 5.29 -9.12
C PHE A 106 18.65 6.25 -9.51
N GLY A 107 19.39 6.79 -8.54
CA GLY A 107 20.56 7.63 -8.78
C GLY A 107 21.65 6.89 -9.55
N LEU A 108 21.94 5.63 -9.17
CA LEU A 108 22.91 4.78 -9.86
C LEU A 108 22.48 4.48 -11.31
N LEU A 109 21.19 4.16 -11.53
CA LEU A 109 20.66 3.92 -12.88
C LEU A 109 20.75 5.18 -13.75
N MET A 110 20.43 6.35 -13.21
CA MET A 110 20.57 7.63 -13.91
C MET A 110 22.03 7.92 -14.27
N LEU A 111 22.96 7.66 -13.34
CA LEU A 111 24.40 7.83 -13.59
C LEU A 111 24.88 6.89 -14.71
N LEU A 112 24.48 5.62 -14.68
CA LEU A 112 24.82 4.63 -15.71
C LEU A 112 24.24 5.02 -17.09
N ALA A 113 23.00 5.51 -17.12
CA ALA A 113 22.39 6.02 -18.34
C ALA A 113 23.15 7.24 -18.89
N LEU A 114 23.54 8.16 -18.01
CA LEU A 114 24.32 9.34 -18.38
C LEU A 114 25.70 8.94 -18.94
N LEU A 115 26.39 8.00 -18.28
CA LEU A 115 27.67 7.46 -18.74
C LEU A 115 27.54 6.76 -20.11
N SER A 116 26.45 6.05 -20.35
CA SER A 116 26.16 5.44 -21.64
C SER A 116 25.94 6.49 -22.73
N LEU A 117 25.18 7.56 -22.43
CA LEU A 117 24.98 8.69 -23.34
C LEU A 117 26.28 9.42 -23.64
N VAL A 118 27.11 9.68 -22.63
CA VAL A 118 28.44 10.31 -22.82
C VAL A 118 29.33 9.43 -23.71
N ARG A 119 29.36 8.11 -23.47
CA ARG A 119 30.11 7.18 -24.33
C ARG A 119 29.63 7.18 -25.78
N MET A 120 28.34 7.36 -26.02
CA MET A 120 27.79 7.49 -27.38
C MET A 120 28.01 8.88 -27.99
N ALA A 121 28.16 9.92 -27.15
CA ALA A 121 28.38 11.29 -27.60
C ALA A 121 29.84 11.61 -27.92
N VAL A 122 30.81 10.85 -27.39
CA VAL A 122 32.21 10.95 -27.83
C VAL A 122 32.29 10.45 -29.28
N PRO A 123 32.46 11.35 -30.26
CA PRO A 123 32.57 10.93 -31.66
C PRO A 123 33.80 10.04 -31.75
N GLY A 124 33.63 8.84 -32.31
CA GLY A 124 34.75 7.95 -32.58
C GLY A 124 35.87 8.75 -33.23
N ARG A 125 37.06 8.73 -32.60
CA ARG A 125 38.29 9.30 -33.16
C ARG A 125 38.32 8.97 -34.66
N PRO A 126 38.35 9.96 -35.55
CA PRO A 126 38.38 9.69 -36.99
C PRO A 126 39.54 8.75 -37.24
N GLY A 127 39.21 7.53 -37.69
CA GLY A 127 40.20 6.54 -38.04
C GLY A 127 41.15 7.19 -39.01
N THR A 128 42.44 7.22 -38.64
CA THR A 128 43.53 7.59 -39.52
C THR A 128 43.40 6.77 -40.79
N VAL A 129 42.92 7.43 -41.85
CA VAL A 129 42.85 6.86 -43.19
C VAL A 129 44.29 6.59 -43.60
N ALA A 130 44.68 5.32 -43.53
CA ALA A 130 45.93 4.86 -44.10
C ALA A 130 45.85 5.05 -45.62
N PRO A 131 46.83 5.73 -46.25
CA PRO A 131 46.83 5.93 -47.68
C PRO A 131 47.08 4.59 -48.37
N GLY A 132 46.32 4.36 -49.44
CA GLY A 132 46.23 3.09 -50.14
C GLY A 132 47.58 2.49 -50.54
N LYS A 133 47.65 1.16 -50.44
CA LYS A 133 48.53 0.35 -51.27
C LYS A 133 47.69 -0.58 -52.13
N HIS A 134 47.79 -0.35 -53.43
CA HIS A 134 47.30 -1.22 -54.49
C HIS A 134 47.93 -2.63 -54.41
N LEU A 135 47.18 -3.58 -55.00
CA LEU A 135 47.59 -4.89 -55.55
C LEU A 135 47.87 -6.04 -54.57
N ARG A 136 46.97 -7.02 -54.55
CA ARG A 136 47.17 -8.27 -55.33
C ARG A 136 45.93 -9.16 -55.32
N ARG A 137 45.59 -9.62 -56.53
CA ARG A 137 44.73 -10.78 -56.81
C ARG A 137 45.33 -12.02 -56.14
N ALA A 138 44.56 -12.68 -55.27
CA ALA A 138 44.82 -14.04 -54.82
C ALA A 138 43.50 -14.82 -54.83
N THR A 139 43.46 -15.78 -55.74
CA THR A 139 42.59 -16.94 -55.79
C THR A 139 42.73 -17.78 -54.52
N GLY A 140 41.62 -18.36 -54.06
CA GLY A 140 41.65 -19.60 -53.27
C GLY A 140 41.17 -19.50 -51.82
N THR A 141 40.28 -20.45 -51.51
CA THR A 141 39.96 -21.04 -50.20
C THR A 141 39.06 -20.27 -49.22
N ASP A 142 37.84 -20.80 -49.13
CA ASP A 142 36.93 -20.81 -47.99
C ASP A 142 37.61 -20.60 -46.63
N ALA A 143 37.36 -19.44 -46.04
CA ALA A 143 37.46 -19.24 -44.61
C ALA A 143 36.12 -18.66 -44.15
N ARG A 144 35.24 -19.52 -43.64
CA ARG A 144 34.06 -19.10 -42.88
C ARG A 144 34.56 -18.36 -41.64
N LEU A 145 34.51 -17.03 -41.70
CA LEU A 145 34.66 -16.16 -40.53
C LEU A 145 33.57 -16.50 -39.51
N PRO A 146 33.89 -16.56 -38.20
CA PRO A 146 32.87 -16.71 -37.19
C PRO A 146 32.00 -15.46 -37.21
N VAL A 147 30.71 -15.67 -37.48
CA VAL A 147 29.67 -14.66 -37.30
C VAL A 147 29.68 -14.30 -35.82
N VAL A 148 30.39 -13.23 -35.48
CA VAL A 148 30.27 -12.56 -34.19
C VAL A 148 28.82 -12.11 -34.11
N ARG A 149 28.00 -12.85 -33.35
CA ARG A 149 26.65 -12.45 -33.00
C ARG A 149 26.76 -11.12 -32.27
N LYS A 150 26.57 -10.01 -33.00
CA LYS A 150 26.26 -8.72 -32.41
C LYS A 150 24.99 -8.94 -31.59
N ALA A 151 25.14 -9.06 -30.28
CA ALA A 151 24.02 -9.01 -29.36
C ALA A 151 23.26 -7.72 -29.66
N LYS A 152 22.03 -7.89 -30.15
CA LYS A 152 21.16 -6.80 -30.58
C LYS A 152 20.86 -5.98 -29.34
N ALA A 153 21.35 -4.75 -29.29
CA ALA A 153 21.24 -3.84 -28.13
C ALA A 153 19.79 -3.65 -27.62
N GLY A 154 18.78 -4.03 -28.39
CA GLY A 154 17.37 -4.05 -27.98
C GLY A 154 17.04 -5.07 -26.88
N ASP A 155 17.67 -6.25 -26.86
CA ASP A 155 17.35 -7.28 -25.85
C ASP A 155 17.82 -6.88 -24.45
N ALA A 156 18.99 -6.25 -24.36
CA ALA A 156 19.53 -5.80 -23.07
C ALA A 156 18.66 -4.71 -22.41
N PHE A 157 18.08 -3.81 -23.22
CA PHE A 157 17.19 -2.77 -22.71
C PHE A 157 15.84 -3.32 -22.25
N GLN A 158 15.30 -4.29 -22.99
CA GLN A 158 14.04 -4.92 -22.64
C GLN A 158 14.15 -5.74 -21.34
N LEU A 159 15.27 -6.44 -21.16
CA LEU A 159 15.57 -7.16 -19.92
C LEU A 159 15.68 -6.20 -18.74
N LEU A 160 16.37 -5.06 -18.92
CA LEU A 160 16.53 -4.04 -17.87
C LEU A 160 15.18 -3.48 -17.42
N LEU A 161 14.29 -3.16 -18.37
CA LEU A 161 12.94 -2.67 -18.07
C LEU A 161 12.12 -3.69 -17.28
N PHE A 162 12.22 -4.97 -17.62
CA PHE A 162 11.49 -6.03 -16.94
C PHE A 162 11.99 -6.21 -15.49
N VAL A 163 13.30 -6.16 -15.29
CA VAL A 163 13.92 -6.27 -13.96
C VAL A 163 13.56 -5.07 -13.08
N VAL A 164 13.69 -3.84 -13.60
CA VAL A 164 13.34 -2.62 -12.84
C VAL A 164 11.84 -2.55 -12.58
N GLY A 165 11.00 -2.87 -13.57
CA GLY A 165 9.55 -2.91 -13.42
C GLY A 165 9.08 -3.95 -12.39
N GLY A 166 9.66 -5.15 -12.43
CA GLY A 166 9.39 -6.20 -11.44
C GLY A 166 9.78 -5.77 -10.03
N MET A 167 10.92 -5.10 -9.87
CA MET A 167 11.37 -4.60 -8.57
C MET A 167 10.41 -3.55 -8.01
N VAL A 168 9.94 -2.59 -8.82
CA VAL A 168 8.96 -1.58 -8.39
C VAL A 168 7.63 -2.23 -7.98
N MET A 169 7.13 -3.19 -8.76
CA MET A 169 5.88 -3.90 -8.45
C MET A 169 5.99 -4.70 -7.15
N ALA A 170 7.13 -5.34 -6.89
CA ALA A 170 7.38 -6.05 -5.64
C ALA A 170 7.33 -5.10 -4.42
N THR A 171 7.95 -3.92 -4.52
CA THR A 171 7.90 -2.93 -3.44
C THR A 171 6.49 -2.40 -3.20
N LEU A 172 5.72 -2.13 -4.26
CA LEU A 172 4.34 -1.69 -4.13
C LEU A 172 3.45 -2.76 -3.49
N ALA A 173 3.64 -4.03 -3.85
CA ALA A 173 2.92 -5.16 -3.24
C ALA A 173 3.25 -5.30 -1.74
N TRP A 174 4.52 -5.13 -1.36
CA TRP A 174 4.93 -5.16 0.05
C TRP A 174 4.27 -4.05 0.87
N VAL A 175 4.28 -2.81 0.36
CA VAL A 175 3.65 -1.65 1.04
C VAL A 175 2.14 -1.81 1.15
N ALA A 176 1.49 -2.39 0.14
CA ALA A 176 0.05 -2.68 0.23
C ALA A 176 -0.23 -3.68 1.35
N MET A 177 0.58 -4.73 1.46
CA MET A 177 0.39 -5.80 2.45
C MET A 177 0.65 -5.36 3.90
N SER A 178 1.49 -4.35 4.14
CA SER A 178 1.72 -3.82 5.50
C SER A 178 0.55 -2.99 6.03
N LEU A 179 -0.26 -2.39 5.16
CA LEU A 179 -1.41 -1.58 5.58
C LEU A 179 -2.62 -2.42 6.03
N ASP A 180 -2.78 -3.63 5.48
CA ASP A 180 -4.01 -4.41 5.67
C ASP A 180 -4.16 -5.04 7.07
N ARG A 181 -3.06 -5.37 7.77
CA ARG A 181 -3.16 -6.19 8.99
C ARG A 181 -3.93 -5.51 10.12
N ALA A 182 -3.74 -4.21 10.34
CA ALA A 182 -4.47 -3.49 11.38
C ALA A 182 -5.97 -3.38 11.06
N ASP A 183 -6.30 -3.28 9.77
CA ASP A 183 -7.69 -3.20 9.32
C ASP A 183 -8.39 -4.54 9.44
N ASP A 184 -7.69 -5.66 9.23
CA ASP A 184 -8.26 -6.99 9.40
C ASP A 184 -8.58 -7.30 10.87
N VAL A 185 -7.69 -6.96 11.80
CA VAL A 185 -7.96 -7.10 13.24
C VAL A 185 -9.15 -6.22 13.65
N ARG A 186 -9.21 -4.97 13.17
CA ARG A 186 -10.33 -4.07 13.46
C ARG A 186 -11.66 -4.59 12.90
N LYS A 187 -11.65 -5.24 11.73
CA LYS A 187 -12.83 -5.92 11.17
C LYS A 187 -13.30 -7.06 12.07
N GLN A 188 -12.38 -7.85 12.64
CA GLN A 188 -12.74 -8.91 13.59
C GLN A 188 -13.46 -8.33 14.82
N VAL A 189 -12.93 -7.26 15.41
CA VAL A 189 -13.57 -6.59 16.56
C VAL A 189 -14.93 -6.00 16.19
N ALA A 190 -15.03 -5.33 15.04
CA ALA A 190 -16.28 -4.73 14.59
C ALA A 190 -17.36 -5.79 14.31
N GLY A 191 -16.99 -6.92 13.70
CA GLY A 191 -17.92 -8.01 13.46
C GLY A 191 -18.30 -8.76 14.73
N ALA A 192 -17.41 -8.87 15.72
CA ALA A 192 -17.73 -9.38 17.04
C ALA A 192 -18.82 -8.52 17.72
N PHE A 193 -18.68 -7.19 17.68
CA PHE A 193 -19.73 -6.28 18.19
C PHE A 193 -21.04 -6.38 17.43
N ALA A 194 -20.99 -6.51 16.10
CA ALA A 194 -22.21 -6.71 15.31
C ALA A 194 -22.88 -8.06 15.63
N SER A 195 -22.11 -9.07 16.03
CA SER A 195 -22.65 -10.40 16.34
C SER A 195 -23.46 -10.43 17.64
N VAL A 196 -23.22 -9.50 18.57
CA VAL A 196 -23.90 -9.41 19.87
C VAL A 196 -25.08 -8.45 19.91
N ALA A 197 -25.57 -8.01 18.75
CA ALA A 197 -26.67 -7.05 18.66
C ALA A 197 -27.99 -7.57 19.27
N VAL A 198 -28.20 -8.90 19.29
CA VAL A 198 -29.40 -9.52 19.88
C VAL A 198 -29.36 -9.41 21.41
N GLU A 199 -28.19 -9.64 21.99
CA GLU A 199 -27.89 -9.55 23.41
C GLU A 199 -28.01 -8.09 23.89
N GLN A 200 -27.53 -7.14 23.08
CA GLN A 200 -27.74 -5.71 23.34
C GLN A 200 -29.22 -5.37 23.40
N ALA A 201 -30.02 -5.83 22.43
CA ALA A 201 -31.46 -5.60 22.42
C ALA A 201 -32.16 -6.26 23.63
N ALA A 202 -31.68 -7.41 24.10
CA ALA A 202 -32.21 -8.07 25.29
C ALA A 202 -31.95 -7.26 26.57
N VAL A 203 -30.74 -6.71 26.73
CA VAL A 203 -30.39 -5.81 27.84
C VAL A 203 -31.23 -4.52 27.80
N GLU A 204 -31.41 -3.94 26.62
CA GLU A 204 -32.23 -2.74 26.43
C GLU A 204 -33.71 -2.99 26.77
N ALA A 205 -34.26 -4.12 26.34
CA ALA A 205 -35.63 -4.53 26.67
C ALA A 205 -35.78 -4.72 28.18
N TYR A 206 -34.83 -5.41 28.83
CA TYR A 206 -34.85 -5.60 30.28
C TYR A 206 -34.84 -4.27 31.03
N LEU A 207 -33.97 -3.33 30.63
CA LEU A 207 -33.91 -2.01 31.24
C LEU A 207 -35.22 -1.24 31.07
N ARG A 208 -35.87 -1.34 29.91
CA ARG A 208 -37.15 -0.67 29.67
C ARG A 208 -38.26 -1.23 30.56
N ASP A 209 -38.27 -2.54 30.75
CA ASP A 209 -39.37 -3.24 31.43
C ASP A 209 -39.20 -3.25 32.96
N HIS A 210 -37.96 -3.28 33.46
CA HIS A 210 -37.63 -3.38 34.90
C HIS A 210 -37.03 -2.10 35.49
N GLY A 211 -36.59 -1.15 34.66
CA GLY A 211 -36.01 0.13 35.09
C GLY A 211 -34.56 0.05 35.61
N GLY A 212 -33.98 -1.15 35.68
CA GLY A 212 -32.60 -1.42 36.10
C GLY A 212 -31.82 -2.23 35.06
N LEU A 213 -30.49 -2.21 35.15
CA LEU A 213 -29.63 -3.05 34.31
C LEU A 213 -29.60 -4.48 34.85
N PRO A 214 -29.57 -5.50 33.98
CA PRO A 214 -29.50 -6.89 34.39
C PRO A 214 -28.13 -7.23 34.98
N ASP A 215 -28.08 -8.02 36.05
CA ASP A 215 -26.81 -8.40 36.67
C ASP A 215 -26.09 -9.52 35.90
N ASP A 216 -26.84 -10.42 35.25
CA ASP A 216 -26.32 -11.60 34.56
C ASP A 216 -27.13 -12.00 33.29
N ASN A 217 -26.64 -13.00 32.54
CA ASN A 217 -27.32 -13.54 31.34
C ASN A 217 -28.71 -14.10 31.66
N LYS A 218 -28.91 -14.66 32.85
CA LYS A 218 -30.15 -15.35 33.23
C LYS A 218 -31.30 -14.36 33.40
N MET A 219 -31.02 -13.16 33.92
CA MET A 219 -32.02 -12.10 34.06
C MET A 219 -32.62 -11.66 32.73
N VAL A 220 -31.86 -11.76 31.63
CA VAL A 220 -32.32 -11.44 30.27
C VAL A 220 -32.69 -12.67 29.44
N ALA A 221 -32.82 -13.84 30.08
CA ALA A 221 -33.12 -15.11 29.42
C ALA A 221 -32.16 -15.47 28.27
N LEU A 222 -30.90 -15.03 28.37
CA LEU A 222 -29.86 -15.42 27.43
C LEU A 222 -29.29 -16.81 27.80
N PRO A 223 -28.79 -17.56 26.80
CA PRO A 223 -28.03 -18.79 27.01
C PRO A 223 -26.83 -18.61 27.94
N SER A 224 -26.23 -19.73 28.35
CA SER A 224 -24.99 -19.66 29.11
C SER A 224 -23.91 -18.94 28.29
N PRO A 225 -23.00 -18.19 28.93
CA PRO A 225 -22.01 -17.38 28.21
C PRO A 225 -21.19 -18.19 27.19
N ALA A 226 -20.82 -19.43 27.54
CA ALA A 226 -20.12 -20.36 26.66
C ALA A 226 -20.97 -20.84 25.47
N ASP A 227 -22.29 -20.89 25.57
CA ASP A 227 -23.14 -21.27 24.43
C ASP A 227 -23.24 -20.16 23.37
N LEU A 228 -22.76 -18.95 23.67
CA LEU A 228 -22.75 -17.77 22.80
C LEU A 228 -21.44 -17.64 21.99
N HIS A 229 -20.90 -18.76 21.53
CA HIS A 229 -19.74 -18.79 20.63
C HIS A 229 -20.11 -18.29 19.21
N ARG A 230 -19.62 -17.12 18.81
CA ARG A 230 -19.84 -16.59 17.44
C ARG A 230 -18.78 -15.58 17.02
N TYR A 231 -18.42 -15.57 15.74
CA TYR A 231 -17.57 -14.55 15.12
C TYR A 231 -16.27 -14.26 15.90
N ASN A 232 -15.40 -15.28 16.04
CA ASN A 232 -14.13 -15.20 16.77
C ASN A 232 -14.25 -14.83 18.27
N VAL A 233 -15.46 -14.90 18.83
CA VAL A 233 -15.73 -14.72 20.26
C VAL A 233 -16.07 -16.09 20.86
N SER A 234 -15.34 -16.44 21.93
CA SER A 234 -15.56 -17.64 22.72
C SER A 234 -16.52 -17.42 23.90
N ASP A 235 -16.81 -16.19 24.29
CA ASP A 235 -17.70 -15.98 25.44
C ASP A 235 -18.39 -14.63 25.37
N VAL A 236 -19.68 -14.60 25.70
CA VAL A 236 -20.49 -13.37 25.82
C VAL A 236 -21.20 -13.40 27.17
N GLU A 237 -20.67 -12.64 28.11
CA GLU A 237 -21.18 -12.53 29.47
C GLU A 237 -21.80 -11.15 29.71
N VAL A 238 -23.01 -11.12 30.27
CA VAL A 238 -23.65 -9.92 30.77
C VAL A 238 -23.18 -9.70 32.20
N VAL A 239 -22.54 -8.57 32.47
CA VAL A 239 -22.07 -8.16 33.79
C VAL A 239 -22.61 -6.76 34.09
N LYS A 240 -23.60 -6.67 34.99
CA LYS A 240 -24.22 -5.39 35.40
C LYS A 240 -24.70 -4.55 34.19
N GLY A 241 -25.31 -5.21 33.22
CA GLY A 241 -25.82 -4.62 31.98
C GLY A 241 -24.77 -4.34 30.91
N SER A 242 -23.48 -4.60 31.18
CA SER A 242 -22.43 -4.52 30.18
C SER A 242 -22.17 -5.89 29.57
N LEU A 243 -21.84 -5.96 28.28
CA LEU A 243 -21.47 -7.21 27.61
C LEU A 243 -19.96 -7.36 27.59
N LEU A 244 -19.45 -8.39 28.26
CA LEU A 244 -18.06 -8.79 28.22
C LEU A 244 -17.88 -9.84 27.10
N LEU A 245 -17.13 -9.47 26.07
CA LEU A 245 -16.81 -10.34 24.95
C LEU A 245 -15.39 -10.86 25.13
N LYS A 246 -15.23 -12.19 25.12
CA LYS A 246 -13.92 -12.85 25.15
C LYS A 246 -13.60 -13.44 23.79
N PHE A 247 -12.51 -12.99 23.17
CA PHE A 247 -12.09 -13.49 21.87
C PHE A 247 -11.52 -14.91 21.97
N ASP A 248 -11.90 -15.75 21.02
CA ASP A 248 -11.45 -17.13 20.90
C ASP A 248 -9.97 -17.19 20.56
N ALA A 249 -9.21 -17.91 21.37
CA ALA A 249 -7.77 -18.05 21.19
C ALA A 249 -7.38 -18.85 19.93
N ALA A 250 -8.27 -19.68 19.39
CA ALA A 250 -7.99 -20.51 18.22
C ALA A 250 -8.32 -19.83 16.88
N THR A 251 -9.34 -18.96 16.86
CA THR A 251 -9.88 -18.36 15.62
C THR A 251 -9.62 -16.86 15.48
N ALA A 252 -9.38 -16.15 16.58
CA ALA A 252 -9.04 -14.74 16.54
C ALA A 252 -7.57 -14.51 16.17
N ASP A 253 -7.27 -13.31 15.68
CA ASP A 253 -5.89 -12.86 15.46
C ASP A 253 -5.05 -12.90 16.75
N GLU A 254 -3.73 -13.09 16.64
CA GLU A 254 -2.80 -13.15 17.77
C GLU A 254 -2.87 -11.94 18.71
N HIS A 255 -3.27 -10.78 18.18
CA HIS A 255 -3.45 -9.55 18.96
C HIS A 255 -4.76 -9.49 19.74
N LEU A 256 -5.71 -10.40 19.48
CA LEU A 256 -7.01 -10.50 20.13
C LEU A 256 -7.20 -11.83 20.89
N ALA A 257 -6.50 -12.89 20.49
CA ALA A 257 -6.63 -14.24 21.05
C ALA A 257 -6.65 -14.25 22.59
N GLY A 258 -7.77 -14.71 23.17
CA GLY A 258 -7.97 -14.82 24.61
C GLY A 258 -8.21 -13.50 25.35
N ARG A 259 -8.22 -12.36 24.66
CA ARG A 259 -8.42 -11.03 25.24
C ARG A 259 -9.89 -10.65 25.33
N GLN A 260 -10.16 -9.62 26.12
CA GLN A 260 -11.52 -9.22 26.44
C GLN A 260 -11.81 -7.77 26.06
N VAL A 261 -13.03 -7.54 25.61
CA VAL A 261 -13.56 -6.22 25.30
C VAL A 261 -14.96 -6.10 25.90
N LEU A 262 -15.22 -4.98 26.55
CA LEU A 262 -16.45 -4.70 27.28
C LEU A 262 -17.29 -3.68 26.50
N LEU A 263 -18.56 -3.98 26.28
CA LEU A 263 -19.56 -3.04 25.80
C LEU A 263 -20.42 -2.60 26.98
N ILE A 264 -20.23 -1.37 27.41
CA ILE A 264 -20.87 -0.76 28.57
C ILE A 264 -22.18 -0.11 28.12
N ALA A 265 -23.29 -0.56 28.69
CA ALA A 265 -24.58 0.10 28.55
C ALA A 265 -24.64 1.30 29.50
N VAL A 266 -24.64 2.51 28.95
CA VAL A 266 -24.85 3.75 29.71
C VAL A 266 -26.28 4.23 29.46
N ARG A 267 -27.06 4.31 30.53
CA ARG A 267 -28.41 4.85 30.46
C ARG A 267 -28.35 6.36 30.29
N HIS A 268 -28.96 6.86 29.22
CA HIS A 268 -29.20 8.28 29.00
C HIS A 268 -30.71 8.49 28.85
N GLU A 269 -31.35 8.94 29.93
CA GLU A 269 -32.81 9.12 30.02
C GLU A 269 -33.59 7.81 29.76
N ARG A 270 -34.20 7.68 28.58
CA ARG A 270 -34.98 6.52 28.10
C ARG A 270 -34.26 5.73 27.00
N GLN A 271 -33.02 6.07 26.69
CA GLN A 271 -32.22 5.39 25.67
C GLN A 271 -30.95 4.82 26.31
N VAL A 272 -30.50 3.68 25.80
CA VAL A 272 -29.20 3.11 26.14
C VAL A 272 -28.20 3.58 25.09
N ARG A 273 -27.05 4.08 25.55
CA ARG A 273 -25.89 4.30 24.70
C ARG A 273 -24.83 3.27 25.05
N TRP A 274 -24.29 2.63 24.02
CA TRP A 274 -23.23 1.64 24.18
C TRP A 274 -21.88 2.32 24.03
N HIS A 275 -21.02 2.12 25.01
CA HIS A 275 -19.63 2.54 25.01
C HIS A 275 -18.73 1.31 25.03
N CYS A 276 -17.57 1.38 24.41
CA CYS A 276 -16.63 0.28 24.45
C CYS A 276 -15.51 0.61 25.43
N ALA A 277 -15.09 -0.40 26.19
CA ALA A 277 -13.90 -0.36 27.01
C ALA A 277 -13.11 -1.64 26.78
N THR A 278 -11.80 -1.59 27.00
CA THR A 278 -10.97 -2.78 26.98
C THR A 278 -9.92 -2.68 28.06
N LEU A 279 -9.54 -3.84 28.60
CA LEU A 279 -8.48 -3.98 29.59
C LEU A 279 -7.18 -4.47 28.93
N ASP A 280 -7.30 -5.33 27.90
CA ASP A 280 -6.17 -6.10 27.36
C ASP A 280 -5.88 -5.87 25.86
N VAL A 281 -6.78 -5.20 25.13
CA VAL A 281 -6.63 -4.93 23.70
C VAL A 281 -6.10 -3.51 23.47
N ASP A 282 -5.09 -3.38 22.60
CA ASP A 282 -4.57 -2.06 22.24
C ASP A 282 -5.63 -1.25 21.46
N VAL A 283 -5.79 0.02 21.84
CA VAL A 283 -6.74 0.98 21.27
C VAL A 283 -6.62 1.10 19.75
N ARG A 284 -5.44 0.84 19.17
CA ARG A 284 -5.22 0.83 17.71
C ARG A 284 -6.09 -0.20 16.97
N TYR A 285 -6.40 -1.32 17.61
CA TYR A 285 -7.18 -2.41 17.01
C TYR A 285 -8.69 -2.24 17.23
N LEU A 286 -9.09 -1.30 18.09
CA LEU A 286 -10.48 -0.97 18.32
C LEU A 286 -11.05 -0.12 17.17
N PRO A 287 -12.37 -0.21 16.91
CA PRO A 287 -13.07 0.74 16.05
C PRO A 287 -12.96 2.17 16.58
N ILE A 288 -13.04 3.17 15.68
CA ILE A 288 -12.90 4.59 16.03
C ILE A 288 -13.90 5.00 17.13
N HIS A 289 -15.14 4.51 17.05
CA HIS A 289 -16.19 4.78 18.03
C HIS A 289 -15.87 4.23 19.45
N CYS A 290 -14.96 3.27 19.56
CA CYS A 290 -14.52 2.66 20.80
C CYS A 290 -13.21 3.27 21.33
N SER A 291 -12.47 4.03 20.51
CA SER A 291 -11.14 4.54 20.86
C SER A 291 -11.14 5.80 21.74
N GLY A 292 -12.30 6.44 21.93
CA GLY A 292 -12.43 7.71 22.67
C GLY A 292 -12.72 7.58 24.18
N GLY A 293 -12.85 6.36 24.71
CA GLY A 293 -13.24 6.12 26.10
C GLY A 293 -12.22 5.29 26.86
N SER A 294 -11.06 5.86 27.16
CA SER A 294 -10.20 5.27 28.18
C SER A 294 -10.82 5.59 29.55
N LEU A 295 -11.39 4.56 30.20
CA LEU A 295 -11.74 4.62 31.62
C LEU A 295 -10.43 4.74 32.40
N THR A 296 -10.04 5.97 32.69
CA THR A 296 -9.01 6.32 33.69
C THR A 296 -9.71 6.86 34.92
#